data_AF-A0A0D2M259-F1
#
_entry.id   AF-A0A0D2M259-F1
#
_cell.length_a   1.000
_cell.length_b   1.000
_cell.length_c   1.000
_cell.angle_alpha   90.00
_cell.angle_beta   90.00
_cell.angle_gamma   90.00
#
_symmetry.space_group_name_H-M   'P 1'
#
loop_
_entity.id
_entity.type
_entity.pdbx_description
1 polymer ?
#
loop_
_entity_poly.entity_id
_entity_poly.type
_entity_poly.pdbx_seq_one_letter_code
_entity_poly.pdbx_strand_id
1 'polypeptide(L)'
;YRNMPTFGSGTIRRFATNASEMKKLAARDFEDLLQCSIPAFDGLLPEPYNAVVMTLLFRTAEWHAFAKLRLHTDSTLQHLEKLTTELGKLMREFRDTTESNFATFELPKEKEARQRRETSEHGKENAGGSSGKKLKSLNLFTYKWHALGDYVRAIRLFGGADGFSTQVVS
;
A
#
# COMPACT_ATOMS: atom_id res chain seq x y z
N TYR A 1 -2.98 -12.91 9.33
CA TYR A 1 -1.50 -12.96 9.48
C TYR A 1 -0.99 -13.89 10.59
N ARG A 2 -1.30 -13.70 11.89
CA ARG A 2 -0.76 -14.58 12.96
C ARG A 2 -1.10 -16.07 12.81
N ASN A 3 -2.23 -16.35 12.16
CA ASN A 3 -2.68 -17.72 11.85
C ASN A 3 -2.07 -18.29 10.57
N MET A 4 -1.24 -17.53 9.85
CA MET A 4 -0.57 -18.07 8.66
C MET A 4 0.48 -19.09 9.06
N PRO A 5 0.47 -20.29 8.45
CA PRO A 5 1.52 -21.26 8.67
C PRO A 5 2.83 -20.74 8.08
N THR A 6 3.94 -21.19 8.65
CA THR A 6 5.26 -20.98 8.04
C THR A 6 5.39 -21.81 6.78
N PHE A 7 6.18 -21.35 5.80
CA PHE A 7 6.41 -22.08 4.56
C PHE A 7 7.89 -22.13 4.20
N GLY A 8 8.35 -23.29 3.74
CA GLY A 8 9.74 -23.53 3.33
C GLY A 8 10.76 -23.43 4.48
N SER A 9 12.04 -23.50 4.13
CA SER A 9 13.16 -23.31 5.07
C SER A 9 13.37 -21.81 5.39
N GLY A 10 12.32 -21.19 5.96
CA GLY A 10 12.31 -19.78 6.32
C GLY A 10 11.93 -18.81 5.19
N THR A 11 11.19 -19.28 4.18
CA THR A 11 10.61 -18.46 3.11
C THR A 11 9.47 -17.60 3.64
N ILE A 12 8.44 -18.20 4.26
CA ILE A 12 7.43 -17.47 5.05
C ILE A 12 7.66 -17.81 6.51
N ARG A 13 7.94 -16.78 7.32
CA ARG A 13 8.16 -16.94 8.76
C ARG A 13 6.90 -16.62 9.55
N ARG A 14 6.96 -16.93 10.84
CA ARG A 14 5.86 -16.63 11.77
C ARG A 14 5.74 -15.11 11.95
N PHE A 15 4.57 -14.57 11.67
CA PHE A 15 4.22 -13.17 11.97
C PHE A 15 4.01 -12.98 13.49
N ALA A 16 5.08 -12.73 14.24
CA ALA A 16 5.02 -12.60 15.70
C ALA A 16 4.42 -11.26 16.17
N THR A 17 4.70 -10.18 15.45
CA THR A 17 4.25 -8.82 15.77
C THR A 17 2.90 -8.51 15.13
N ASN A 18 2.28 -7.43 15.58
CA ASN A 18 1.03 -6.96 14.99
C ASN A 18 1.31 -6.35 13.60
N ALA A 19 0.92 -7.05 12.54
CA ALA A 19 1.12 -6.61 11.16
C ALA A 19 0.48 -5.25 10.86
N SER A 20 -0.69 -4.95 11.46
CA SER A 20 -1.41 -3.69 11.19
C SER A 20 -0.74 -2.46 11.81
N GLU A 21 0.14 -2.64 12.80
CA GLU A 21 0.87 -1.51 13.39
C GLU A 21 2.01 -1.00 12.50
N MET A 22 2.48 -1.86 11.58
CA MET A 22 3.60 -1.61 10.66
C MET A 22 4.87 -1.08 11.37
N LYS A 23 5.18 -1.63 12.54
CA LYS A 23 6.34 -1.26 13.37
C LYS A 23 7.40 -2.36 13.34
N LYS A 24 8.67 -1.94 13.33
CA LYS A 24 9.84 -2.84 13.42
C LYS A 24 9.85 -3.92 12.31
N LEU A 25 9.40 -3.56 11.11
CA LEU A 25 9.43 -4.42 9.94
C LEU A 25 10.75 -4.22 9.19
N ALA A 26 11.48 -5.31 8.97
CA ALA A 26 12.56 -5.36 8.00
C ALA A 26 11.98 -5.52 6.58
N ALA A 27 12.79 -5.26 5.55
CA ALA A 27 12.37 -5.40 4.15
C ALA A 27 11.72 -6.76 3.83
N ARG A 28 12.23 -7.84 4.44
CA ARG A 28 11.69 -9.19 4.29
C ARG A 28 10.30 -9.36 4.91
N ASP A 29 10.03 -8.70 6.04
CA ASP A 29 8.69 -8.77 6.65
C ASP A 29 7.64 -8.13 5.75
N PHE A 30 8.00 -7.07 5.02
CA PHE A 30 7.10 -6.48 4.01
C PHE A 30 6.83 -7.44 2.86
N GLU A 31 7.85 -8.15 2.38
CA GLU A 31 7.68 -9.15 1.31
C GLU A 31 6.79 -10.31 1.76
N ASP A 32 7.01 -10.86 2.95
CA ASP A 32 6.16 -11.92 3.53
C ASP A 32 4.70 -11.44 3.71
N LEU A 33 4.49 -10.20 4.16
CA LEU A 33 3.14 -9.63 4.28
C LEU A 33 2.45 -9.51 2.92
N LEU A 34 3.17 -9.07 1.88
CA LEU A 34 2.63 -8.98 0.52
C LEU A 34 2.27 -10.36 -0.02
N GLN A 35 3.16 -11.35 0.13
CA GLN A 35 2.96 -12.73 -0.33
C GLN A 35 1.77 -13.41 0.37
N CYS A 36 1.54 -13.13 1.65
CA CYS A 36 0.45 -13.71 2.43
C CYS A 36 -0.81 -12.84 2.49
N SER A 37 -0.87 -11.72 1.75
CA SER A 37 -1.97 -10.75 1.88
C SER A 37 -3.32 -11.32 1.47
N ILE A 38 -3.44 -11.91 0.27
CA ILE A 38 -4.69 -12.49 -0.24
C ILE A 38 -5.31 -13.48 0.76
N PRO A 39 -4.63 -14.56 1.19
CA PRO A 39 -5.23 -15.50 2.13
C PRO A 39 -5.43 -14.91 3.54
N ALA A 40 -4.75 -13.81 3.90
CA ALA A 40 -4.95 -13.16 5.20
C ALA A 40 -6.22 -12.31 5.26
N PHE A 41 -6.72 -11.87 4.10
CA PHE A 41 -7.91 -11.06 3.96
C PHE A 41 -9.12 -11.84 3.43
N ASP A 42 -8.92 -13.06 2.92
CA ASP A 42 -10.00 -13.92 2.42
C ASP A 42 -11.05 -14.20 3.50
N GLY A 43 -12.29 -13.79 3.24
CA GLY A 43 -13.42 -13.91 4.17
C GLY A 43 -13.32 -13.02 5.41
N LEU A 44 -12.38 -12.07 5.45
CA LEU A 44 -12.20 -11.18 6.61
C LEU A 44 -13.35 -10.16 6.73
N LEU A 45 -13.89 -9.73 5.59
CA LEU A 45 -14.96 -8.74 5.51
C LEU A 45 -16.28 -9.41 5.09
N PRO A 46 -17.44 -8.83 5.41
CA PRO A 46 -18.70 -9.26 4.81
C PRO A 46 -18.77 -8.86 3.34
N GLU A 47 -19.56 -9.60 2.56
CA GLU A 47 -19.91 -9.17 1.20
C GLU A 47 -20.79 -7.91 1.23
N PRO A 48 -20.68 -7.01 0.22
CA PRO A 48 -19.88 -7.12 -1.00
C PRO A 48 -18.41 -6.68 -0.86
N TYR A 49 -17.99 -6.21 0.32
CA TYR A 49 -16.69 -5.55 0.51
C TYR A 49 -15.51 -6.51 0.43
N ASN A 50 -15.71 -7.77 0.82
CA ASN A 50 -14.71 -8.82 0.67
C ASN A 50 -14.31 -8.99 -0.79
N ALA A 51 -15.27 -9.16 -1.71
CA ALA A 51 -14.98 -9.27 -3.14
C ALA A 51 -14.19 -8.06 -3.68
N VAL A 52 -14.52 -6.84 -3.25
CA VAL A 52 -13.80 -5.63 -3.63
C VAL A 52 -12.35 -5.67 -3.15
N VAL A 53 -12.11 -5.97 -1.87
CA VAL A 53 -10.75 -6.04 -1.30
C VAL A 53 -9.94 -7.16 -1.93
N MET A 54 -10.53 -8.34 -2.15
CA MET A 54 -9.87 -9.46 -2.79
C MET A 54 -9.46 -9.14 -4.23
N THR A 55 -10.31 -8.44 -4.99
CA THR A 55 -9.99 -7.95 -6.34
C THR A 55 -8.82 -6.97 -6.30
N LEU A 56 -8.80 -6.02 -5.36
CA LEU A 56 -7.72 -5.06 -5.20
C LEU A 56 -6.39 -5.74 -4.85
N LEU A 57 -6.40 -6.68 -3.91
CA LEU A 57 -5.20 -7.42 -3.50
C LEU A 57 -4.64 -8.22 -4.68
N PHE A 58 -5.49 -8.92 -5.42
CA PHE A 58 -5.08 -9.67 -6.61
C PHE A 58 -4.46 -8.75 -7.66
N ARG A 59 -5.13 -7.64 -8.02
CA ARG A 59 -4.63 -6.72 -9.06
C ARG A 59 -3.36 -5.99 -8.63
N THR A 60 -3.22 -5.68 -7.35
CA THR A 60 -1.99 -5.09 -6.81
C THR A 60 -0.84 -6.10 -6.84
N ALA A 61 -1.10 -7.37 -6.49
CA ALA A 61 -0.11 -8.44 -6.57
C ALA A 61 0.31 -8.73 -8.01
N GLU A 62 -0.65 -8.74 -8.95
CA GLU A 62 -0.40 -8.89 -10.38
C GLU A 62 0.48 -7.73 -10.89
N TRP A 63 0.09 -6.48 -10.62
CA TRP A 63 0.86 -5.31 -10.98
C TRP A 63 2.28 -5.36 -10.42
N HIS A 64 2.44 -5.71 -9.14
CA HIS A 64 3.74 -5.82 -8.49
C HIS A 64 4.61 -6.93 -9.12
N ALA A 65 4.03 -8.08 -9.47
CA ALA A 65 4.74 -9.16 -10.13
C ALA A 65 5.29 -8.72 -11.49
N PHE A 66 4.50 -8.01 -12.30
CA PHE A 66 4.96 -7.44 -13.56
C PHE A 66 6.01 -6.35 -13.37
N ALA A 67 5.81 -5.43 -12.43
CA ALA A 67 6.76 -4.35 -12.17
C ALA A 67 8.13 -4.84 -11.65
N LYS A 68 8.19 -6.04 -11.06
CA LYS A 68 9.40 -6.66 -10.51
C LYS A 68 10.03 -7.69 -11.46
N LEU A 69 9.54 -7.83 -12.69
CA LEU A 69 10.18 -8.72 -13.66
C LEU A 69 11.61 -8.25 -13.96
N ARG A 70 12.55 -9.20 -14.00
CA ARG A 70 13.95 -8.94 -14.37
C ARG A 70 14.15 -8.73 -15.86
N LEU A 71 13.24 -9.30 -16.65
CA LEU A 71 13.25 -9.21 -18.10
C LEU A 71 11.85 -8.86 -18.58
N HIS A 72 11.77 -7.80 -19.37
CA HIS A 72 10.55 -7.35 -19.98
C HIS A 72 10.55 -7.63 -21.48
N THR A 73 9.37 -8.00 -21.99
CA THR A 73 9.06 -8.02 -23.42
C THR A 73 8.06 -6.89 -23.70
N ASP A 74 7.83 -6.58 -24.98
CA ASP A 74 6.79 -5.60 -25.32
C ASP A 74 5.41 -6.01 -24.80
N SER A 75 5.10 -7.30 -24.80
CA SER A 75 3.83 -7.81 -24.25
C SER A 75 3.71 -7.63 -22.74
N THR A 76 4.77 -7.88 -21.96
CA THR A 76 4.71 -7.66 -20.50
C THR A 76 4.65 -6.18 -20.14
N LEU A 77 5.29 -5.31 -20.94
CA LEU A 77 5.19 -3.85 -20.75
C LEU A 77 3.80 -3.31 -21.09
N GLN A 78 3.20 -3.75 -22.20
CA GLN A 78 1.82 -3.40 -22.55
C GLN A 78 0.83 -3.88 -21.48
N HIS A 79 1.05 -5.09 -20.94
CA HIS A 79 0.22 -5.62 -19.85
C HIS A 79 0.36 -4.76 -18.59
N LEU A 80 1.58 -4.39 -18.19
CA LEU A 80 1.82 -3.52 -17.03
C LEU A 80 1.19 -2.12 -17.21
N GLU A 81 1.23 -1.55 -18.40
CA GLU A 81 0.60 -0.26 -18.72
C GLU A 81 -0.93 -0.33 -18.55
N LYS A 82 -1.54 -1.37 -19.10
CA LYS A 82 -2.97 -1.64 -18.96
C LYS A 82 -3.35 -1.85 -17.49
N LEU A 83 -2.61 -2.71 -16.77
CA LEU A 83 -2.84 -2.97 -15.35
C LEU A 83 -2.72 -1.71 -14.50
N THR A 84 -1.76 -0.84 -14.79
CA THR A 84 -1.60 0.44 -14.07
C THR A 84 -2.87 1.30 -14.18
N THR A 85 -3.46 1.34 -15.38
CA THR A 85 -4.72 2.08 -15.62
C THR A 85 -5.90 1.45 -14.89
N GLU A 86 -6.02 0.11 -14.94
CA GLU A 86 -7.08 -0.64 -14.27
C GLU A 86 -6.98 -0.52 -12.74
N LEU A 87 -5.78 -0.68 -12.18
CA LEU A 87 -5.52 -0.51 -10.74
C LEU A 87 -5.92 0.89 -10.27
N GLY A 88 -5.59 1.93 -11.04
CA GLY A 88 -6.01 3.29 -10.73
C GLY A 88 -7.53 3.46 -10.70
N LYS A 89 -8.27 2.79 -11.60
CA LYS A 89 -9.76 2.80 -11.59
C LYS A 89 -10.30 2.10 -10.35
N LEU A 90 -9.82 0.89 -10.07
CA LEU A 90 -10.24 0.11 -8.91
C LEU A 90 -9.98 0.83 -7.58
N MET A 91 -8.84 1.52 -7.45
CA MET A 91 -8.53 2.28 -6.24
C MET A 91 -9.45 3.48 -6.04
N ARG A 92 -9.87 4.16 -7.13
CA ARG A 92 -10.86 5.25 -7.05
C ARG A 92 -12.24 4.71 -6.66
N GLU A 93 -12.66 3.61 -7.26
CA GLU A 93 -13.91 2.93 -6.90
C GLU A 93 -13.90 2.46 -5.43
N PHE A 94 -12.77 1.92 -4.95
CA PHE A 94 -12.61 1.54 -3.55
C PHE A 94 -12.71 2.73 -2.61
N ARG A 95 -12.07 3.87 -2.94
CA ARG A 95 -12.19 5.11 -2.18
C ARG A 95 -13.66 5.53 -2.09
N ASP A 96 -14.35 5.60 -3.23
CA ASP A 96 -15.73 6.09 -3.30
C ASP A 96 -16.69 5.16 -2.55
N THR A 97 -16.49 3.84 -2.68
CA THR A 97 -17.22 2.81 -1.92
C THR A 97 -16.96 2.94 -0.42
N THR A 98 -15.71 3.13 -0.01
CA THR A 98 -15.37 3.21 1.42
C THR A 98 -15.92 4.51 2.04
N GLU A 99 -15.78 5.63 1.34
CA GLU A 99 -16.23 6.95 1.79
C GLU A 99 -17.76 7.04 1.92
N SER A 100 -18.50 6.36 1.04
CA SER A 100 -19.97 6.33 1.09
C SER A 100 -20.52 5.39 2.16
N ASN A 101 -19.83 4.28 2.47
CA ASN A 101 -20.36 3.23 3.34
C ASN A 101 -19.77 3.21 4.75
N PHE A 102 -18.60 3.84 4.97
CA PHE A 102 -17.90 3.78 6.25
C PHE A 102 -17.43 5.16 6.70
N ALA A 103 -17.78 5.50 7.95
CA ALA A 103 -17.16 6.64 8.62
C ALA A 103 -15.74 6.26 9.07
N THR A 104 -14.75 6.57 8.24
CA THR A 104 -13.33 6.37 8.55
C THR A 104 -12.77 7.59 9.27
N PHE A 105 -11.94 7.35 10.27
CA PHE A 105 -11.33 8.38 11.11
C PHE A 105 -9.81 8.26 11.09
N GLU A 106 -9.13 9.35 11.44
CA GLU A 106 -7.68 9.31 11.67
C GLU A 106 -7.29 8.22 12.68
N LEU A 107 -6.14 7.61 12.41
CA LEU A 107 -5.50 6.70 13.36
C LEU A 107 -5.01 7.49 14.59
N PRO A 108 -4.91 6.85 15.78
CA PRO A 108 -4.42 7.51 16.99
C PRO A 108 -3.08 8.24 16.78
N LYS A 109 -2.14 7.62 16.05
CA LYS A 109 -0.85 8.22 15.71
C LYS A 109 -0.97 9.47 14.83
N GLU A 110 -1.91 9.49 13.89
CA GLU A 110 -2.14 10.65 13.02
C GLU A 110 -2.74 11.81 13.82
N LYS A 111 -3.68 11.51 14.73
CA LYS A 111 -4.25 12.49 15.65
C LYS A 111 -3.17 13.09 16.54
N GLU A 112 -2.31 12.26 17.15
CA GLU A 112 -1.19 12.73 17.98
C GLU A 112 -0.22 13.61 17.17
N ALA A 113 0.11 13.21 15.93
CA ALA A 113 0.98 13.98 15.06
C ALA A 113 0.36 15.34 14.69
N ARG A 114 -0.95 15.40 14.45
CA ARG A 114 -1.68 16.65 14.21
C ARG A 114 -1.63 17.56 15.43
N GLN A 115 -1.96 17.04 16.61
CA GLN A 115 -1.94 17.81 17.86
C GLN A 115 -0.55 18.40 18.14
N ARG A 116 0.52 17.63 17.91
CA ARG A 116 1.89 18.15 18.06
C ARG A 116 2.17 19.33 17.13
N ARG A 117 1.72 19.28 15.88
CA ARG A 117 1.88 20.38 14.90
C ARG A 117 1.07 21.62 15.31
N GLU A 118 -0.19 21.42 15.71
CA GLU A 118 -1.05 22.50 16.20
C GLU A 118 -0.40 23.22 17.40
N THR A 119 0.17 22.46 18.35
CA THR A 119 0.87 23.03 19.50
C THR A 119 2.18 23.72 19.16
N SER A 120 2.89 23.29 18.10
CA SER A 120 4.14 23.95 17.66
C SER A 120 3.88 25.22 16.85
N GLU A 121 2.76 25.30 16.13
CA GLU A 121 2.44 26.43 15.25
C GLU A 121 1.70 27.57 15.96
N HIS A 122 0.81 27.28 16.91
CA HIS A 122 -0.10 28.30 17.46
C HIS A 122 0.19 28.74 18.91
N GLY A 123 1.24 28.20 19.55
CA GLY A 123 1.48 28.44 20.97
C GLY A 123 0.34 27.93 21.86
N LYS A 124 0.56 27.85 23.18
CA LYS A 124 -0.40 27.25 24.13
C LYS A 124 -1.75 27.99 24.25
N GLU A 125 -1.90 29.16 23.63
CA GLU A 125 -3.03 30.07 23.85
C GLU A 125 -4.32 29.67 23.10
N ASN A 126 -4.25 28.78 22.10
CA ASN A 126 -5.42 28.32 21.33
C ASN A 126 -5.65 26.80 21.38
N ALA A 127 -5.31 26.15 22.51
CA ALA A 127 -5.53 24.71 22.74
C ALA A 127 -7.01 24.27 22.86
N GLY A 128 -7.95 25.06 22.32
CA GLY A 128 -9.38 24.77 22.24
C GLY A 128 -9.82 24.09 20.93
N GLY A 129 -8.90 23.83 20.00
CA GLY A 129 -9.19 23.17 18.73
C GLY A 129 -9.66 21.73 18.91
N SER A 130 -10.92 21.46 18.53
CA SER A 130 -11.60 20.16 18.50
C SER A 130 -10.74 18.91 18.78
N SER A 131 -10.83 18.42 20.02
CA SER A 131 -10.34 17.09 20.46
C SER A 131 -11.02 15.92 19.73
N GLY A 132 -12.01 16.20 18.89
CA GLY A 132 -12.83 15.22 18.20
C GLY A 132 -12.05 14.32 17.24
N LYS A 133 -12.60 13.12 17.01
CA LYS A 133 -12.14 12.24 15.92
C LYS A 133 -12.40 12.97 14.59
N LYS A 134 -11.37 13.15 13.77
CA LYS A 134 -11.51 13.77 12.45
C LYS A 134 -11.78 12.70 11.41
N LEU A 135 -12.81 12.93 10.59
CA LEU A 135 -13.11 12.08 9.44
C LEU A 135 -11.94 12.13 8.45
N LYS A 136 -11.62 10.97 7.87
CA LYS A 136 -10.47 10.78 7.01
C LYS A 136 -10.81 9.87 5.84
N SER A 137 -10.82 10.41 4.63
CA SER A 137 -10.95 9.62 3.41
C SER A 137 -9.58 9.20 2.86
N LEU A 138 -9.59 8.18 1.99
CA LEU A 138 -8.39 7.70 1.31
C LEU A 138 -7.90 8.74 0.29
N ASN A 139 -6.74 9.34 0.55
CA ASN A 139 -6.13 10.31 -0.37
C ASN A 139 -5.33 9.61 -1.48
N LEU A 140 -5.83 9.69 -2.72
CA LEU A 140 -5.15 9.16 -3.91
C LEU A 140 -4.27 10.22 -4.62
N PHE A 141 -4.36 11.50 -4.22
CA PHE A 141 -3.53 12.59 -4.76
C PHE A 141 -2.19 12.65 -4.02
N THR A 142 -1.41 11.58 -4.14
CA THR A 142 -0.05 11.52 -3.60
C THR A 142 0.91 11.12 -4.70
N TYR A 143 2.16 11.57 -4.57
CA TYR A 143 3.21 11.21 -5.52
C TYR A 143 3.28 9.69 -5.79
N LYS A 144 3.09 8.86 -4.76
CA LYS A 144 3.13 7.40 -4.89
C LYS A 144 2.16 6.87 -5.92
N TRP A 145 0.94 7.40 -5.97
CA TRP A 145 -0.09 6.97 -6.93
C TRP A 145 0.21 7.50 -8.34
N HIS A 146 0.68 8.74 -8.45
CA HIS A 146 1.04 9.31 -9.75
C HIS A 146 2.25 8.63 -10.37
N ALA A 147 3.25 8.29 -9.57
CA ALA A 147 4.47 7.63 -10.01
C ALA A 147 4.23 6.22 -10.58
N LEU A 148 3.12 5.54 -10.24
CA LEU A 148 2.80 4.23 -10.83
C LEU A 148 2.71 4.29 -12.36
N GLY A 149 2.19 5.39 -12.91
CA GLY A 149 2.09 5.61 -14.36
C GLY A 149 3.46 5.71 -15.05
N ASP A 150 4.50 6.06 -14.31
CA ASP A 150 5.85 6.26 -14.86
C ASP A 150 6.66 4.97 -14.94
N TYR A 151 6.21 3.87 -14.30
CA TYR A 151 6.98 2.63 -14.22
C TYR A 151 7.32 2.06 -15.59
N VAL A 152 6.35 1.95 -16.50
CA VAL A 152 6.57 1.37 -17.84
C VAL A 152 7.58 2.22 -18.63
N ARG A 153 7.45 3.54 -18.55
CA ARG A 153 8.40 4.46 -19.19
C ARG A 153 9.80 4.34 -18.60
N ALA A 154 9.92 4.27 -17.28
CA ALA A 154 11.19 4.09 -16.60
C ALA A 154 11.85 2.76 -16.99
N ILE A 155 11.08 1.67 -17.02
CA ILE A 155 11.58 0.35 -17.44
C ILE A 155 12.06 0.36 -18.90
N ARG A 156 11.38 1.06 -19.81
CA ARG A 156 11.82 1.19 -21.20
C ARG A 156 13.13 1.97 -21.35
N LEU A 157 13.29 3.04 -20.57
CA LEU A 157 14.46 3.92 -20.67
C LEU A 157 15.70 3.32 -20.01
N PHE A 158 15.49 2.63 -18.90
CA PHE A 158 16.60 2.27 -18.03
C PHE A 158 16.74 0.74 -17.88
N GLY A 159 15.67 -0.04 -18.06
CA GLY A 159 15.61 -1.47 -17.73
C GLY A 159 14.87 -1.77 -16.42
N GLY A 160 14.81 -3.04 -16.04
CA GLY A 160 14.20 -3.50 -14.78
C GLY A 160 14.92 -2.93 -13.54
N ALA A 161 14.23 -2.92 -12.39
CA ALA A 161 14.76 -2.33 -11.16
C ALA A 161 16.03 -3.02 -10.62
N ASP A 162 16.34 -4.23 -11.08
CA ASP A 162 17.56 -4.97 -10.78
C ASP A 162 18.79 -4.53 -11.61
N GLY A 163 18.58 -3.68 -12.63
CA GLY A 163 19.62 -3.19 -13.53
C GLY A 163 20.42 -1.99 -13.05
N PHE A 164 20.05 -1.34 -11.93
CA PHE A 164 20.74 -0.12 -11.45
C PHE A 164 21.49 -0.36 -10.15
N SER A 165 22.80 -0.16 -10.18
CA SER A 165 23.57 0.07 -8.98
C SER A 165 23.58 1.55 -8.68
N THR A 166 23.16 1.94 -7.47
CA THR A 166 23.35 3.31 -6.95
C THR A 166 24.73 3.50 -6.33
N GLN A 167 25.64 2.53 -6.46
CA GLN A 167 27.02 2.74 -6.04
C GLN A 167 27.64 3.80 -6.94
N VAL A 168 27.96 4.94 -6.33
CA VAL A 168 28.87 5.91 -6.92
C VAL A 168 30.22 5.22 -7.02
N VAL A 169 30.70 4.96 -8.24
CA VAL A 169 32.05 4.46 -8.46
C VAL A 169 33.00 5.56 -7.98
N SER A 170 33.75 5.28 -6.91
CA SER A 170 34.85 6.12 -6.44
C SER A 170 36.17 5.68 -7.07
#